data_AF-A0A0F8YYT4-F1
#
_entry.id   AF-A0A0F8YYT4-F1
#
_cell.length_a   1.000
_cell.length_b   1.000
_cell.length_c   1.000
_cell.angle_alpha   90.00
_cell.angle_beta   90.00
_cell.angle_gamma   90.00
#
_symmetry.space_group_name_H-M   'P 1'
#
loop_
_entity.id
_entity.type
_entity.pdbx_description
1 polymer ?
#
loop_
_entity_poly.entity_id
_entity_poly.type
_entity_poly.pdbx_seq_one_letter_code
_entity_poly.pdbx_strand_id
1 'polypeptide(L)'
;MAYTVLARKYRSQTFDDVKRLDVVFEMHTAEYFERDPNVKKRLVDTKEPLYMLDRHDDIPTSMKYPMDIITGLYRQYHTSSLTYLLALAYHSYCTTGKPGRVELYGIHMAAREEYQDQRPAVEYWIGLMEGAGMTVELPDGGVLLTGNGLYGLERYNPICWDMRQRMSALQMGLNDAVTAIKQKELQQARNWGAIKELDHWLLKVQRGEYSGFKRDVQEESTEAAVIESPEEQAAREKEGAL
;
A
#
# COMPACT_ATOMS: atom_id res chain seq x y z
N MET A 1 11.92 27.43 13.88
CA MET A 1 10.84 26.96 13.01
C MET A 1 11.18 25.51 12.67
N ALA A 2 10.43 24.57 13.22
CA ALA A 2 10.49 23.16 12.83
C ALA A 2 9.63 23.02 11.56
N TYR A 3 10.16 22.42 10.51
CA TYR A 3 9.42 22.21 9.27
C TYR A 3 8.80 20.82 9.34
N THR A 4 7.49 20.73 9.62
CA THR A 4 6.71 19.51 9.56
C THR A 4 5.78 19.60 8.35
N VAL A 5 5.90 18.67 7.39
CA VAL A 5 5.01 18.59 6.22
C VAL A 5 4.18 17.31 6.33
N LEU A 6 2.86 17.48 6.50
CA LEU A 6 1.88 16.42 6.34
C LEU A 6 0.85 16.86 5.30
N ALA A 7 0.67 16.01 4.28
CA ALA A 7 -0.35 16.14 3.26
C ALA A 7 -1.75 15.89 3.86
N ARG A 8 -2.73 16.73 3.52
CA ARG A 8 -4.17 16.43 3.68
C ARG A 8 -4.74 16.26 2.27
N LYS A 9 -5.40 15.15 1.93
CA LYS A 9 -6.78 14.85 2.35
C LYS A 9 -7.14 13.38 2.04
N TYR A 10 -6.83 12.48 2.96
CA TYR A 10 -7.66 11.30 3.25
C TYR A 10 -7.76 11.21 4.78
N ARG A 11 -8.98 11.16 5.32
CA ARG A 11 -9.21 10.91 6.76
C ARG A 11 -8.69 9.49 7.07
N SER A 12 -7.46 9.35 7.55
CA SER A 12 -7.10 8.19 8.38
C SER A 12 -7.46 8.52 9.83
N GLN A 13 -8.00 7.55 10.55
CA GLN A 13 -8.51 7.67 11.92
C GLN A 13 -7.41 7.84 12.99
N THR A 14 -6.23 8.34 12.64
CA THR A 14 -5.02 8.13 13.47
C THR A 14 -4.32 9.39 13.96
N PHE A 15 -4.66 10.59 13.49
CA PHE A 15 -3.90 11.81 13.81
C PHE A 15 -4.79 13.05 14.01
N ASP A 16 -5.59 13.04 15.08
CA ASP A 16 -6.46 14.19 15.42
C ASP A 16 -5.68 15.36 16.07
N ASP A 17 -4.41 15.16 16.47
CA ASP A 17 -3.63 16.13 17.25
C ASP A 17 -2.59 16.95 16.47
N VAL A 18 -2.40 16.73 15.16
CA VAL A 18 -1.36 17.47 14.42
C VAL A 18 -1.87 18.84 13.95
N LYS A 19 -1.78 19.82 14.87
CA LYS A 19 -1.92 21.25 14.58
C LYS A 19 -0.61 21.79 13.99
N ARG A 20 -0.56 21.97 12.67
CA ARG A 20 0.11 23.07 11.92
C ARG A 20 0.85 22.55 10.69
N LEU A 21 0.49 23.11 9.54
CA LEU A 21 1.25 23.08 8.30
C LEU A 21 1.88 24.47 8.18
N ASP A 22 3.20 24.57 8.10
CA ASP A 22 3.88 25.87 7.99
C ASP A 22 4.23 26.22 6.54
N VAL A 23 4.49 25.20 5.72
CA VAL A 23 4.91 25.34 4.32
C VAL A 23 4.41 24.13 3.53
N VAL A 24 4.05 24.36 2.27
CA VAL A 24 3.63 23.34 1.31
C VAL A 24 4.59 23.34 0.12
N PHE A 25 4.74 22.18 -0.53
CA PHE A 25 5.59 21.99 -1.70
C PHE A 25 4.76 21.40 -2.83
N GLU A 26 4.77 22.06 -3.99
CA GLU A 26 4.21 21.59 -5.25
C GLU A 26 5.27 21.77 -6.34
N MET A 27 5.96 20.69 -6.70
CA MET A 27 7.12 20.74 -7.60
C MET A 27 6.79 20.31 -9.02
N HIS A 28 5.51 20.07 -9.33
CA HIS A 28 5.09 19.86 -10.71
C HIS A 28 5.05 21.18 -11.49
N THR A 29 5.20 21.06 -12.80
CA THR A 29 5.09 22.19 -13.73
C THR A 29 3.66 22.72 -13.80
N ALA A 30 3.50 23.96 -14.28
CA ALA A 30 2.18 24.54 -14.54
C ALA A 30 1.30 23.65 -15.40
N GLU A 31 1.87 23.06 -16.44
CA GLU A 31 1.19 22.13 -17.33
C GLU A 31 0.52 20.96 -16.58
N TYR A 32 1.12 20.46 -15.50
CA TYR A 32 0.55 19.37 -14.72
C TYR A 32 -0.72 19.79 -13.98
N PHE A 33 -0.65 20.87 -13.19
CA PHE A 33 -1.79 21.26 -12.34
C PHE A 33 -2.87 22.03 -13.11
N GLU A 34 -2.57 22.59 -14.28
CA GLU A 34 -3.57 23.19 -15.15
C GLU A 34 -4.46 22.15 -15.86
N ARG A 35 -3.96 20.92 -16.05
CA ARG A 35 -4.74 19.81 -16.64
C ARG A 35 -5.89 19.34 -15.75
N ASP A 36 -5.77 19.46 -14.42
CA ASP A 36 -6.82 19.09 -13.47
C ASP A 36 -7.29 20.30 -12.65
N PRO A 37 -8.51 20.82 -12.94
CA PRO A 37 -9.09 21.92 -12.18
C PRO A 37 -9.16 21.67 -10.67
N ASN A 38 -9.26 20.41 -10.21
CA ASN A 38 -9.28 20.08 -8.80
C ASN A 38 -7.90 20.20 -8.15
N VAL A 39 -6.83 19.97 -8.89
CA VAL A 39 -5.46 20.25 -8.41
C VAL A 39 -5.30 21.76 -8.29
N LYS A 40 -5.55 22.50 -9.38
CA LYS A 40 -5.42 23.97 -9.39
C LYS A 40 -6.23 24.63 -8.27
N LYS A 41 -7.50 24.22 -8.09
CA LYS A 41 -8.34 24.73 -7.00
C LYS A 41 -7.74 24.50 -5.62
N ARG A 42 -7.16 23.31 -5.35
CA ARG A 42 -6.49 23.04 -4.07
C ARG A 42 -5.28 23.94 -3.83
N LEU A 43 -4.50 24.22 -4.87
CA LEU A 43 -3.33 25.12 -4.76
C LEU A 43 -3.79 26.56 -4.46
N VAL A 44 -4.80 27.06 -5.16
CA VAL A 44 -5.39 28.39 -4.91
C VAL A 44 -6.01 28.50 -3.51
N ASP A 45 -6.64 27.44 -3.03
CA ASP A 45 -7.28 27.42 -1.71
C ASP A 45 -6.29 27.33 -0.54
N THR A 46 -5.03 26.91 -0.79
CA THR A 46 -3.96 26.79 0.22
C THR A 46 -3.71 28.15 0.89
N LYS A 47 -3.51 28.17 2.22
CA LYS A 47 -3.31 29.40 3.00
C LYS A 47 -1.89 29.57 3.49
N GLU A 48 -1.16 28.48 3.54
CA GLU A 48 0.23 28.39 3.91
C GLU A 48 1.13 28.77 2.72
N PRO A 49 2.35 29.28 2.98
CA PRO A 49 3.36 29.46 1.95
C PRO A 49 3.57 28.19 1.12
N LEU A 50 3.50 28.31 -0.20
CA LEU A 50 3.56 27.19 -1.16
C LEU A 50 4.78 27.35 -2.07
N TYR A 51 5.80 26.52 -1.88
CA TYR A 51 6.95 26.49 -2.79
C TYR A 51 6.62 25.75 -4.08
N MET A 52 6.96 26.40 -5.20
CA MET A 52 6.77 25.90 -6.56
C MET A 52 8.01 26.18 -7.42
N LEU A 53 8.12 25.54 -8.59
CA LEU A 53 9.24 25.79 -9.52
C LEU A 53 9.33 27.28 -9.92
N ASP A 54 8.18 27.89 -10.21
CA ASP A 54 8.03 29.31 -10.50
C ASP A 54 6.94 29.93 -9.63
N ARG A 55 6.97 31.26 -9.50
CA ARG A 55 5.90 32.02 -8.84
C ARG A 55 4.71 32.14 -9.78
N HIS A 56 3.52 31.85 -9.28
CA HIS A 56 2.26 31.97 -10.03
C HIS A 56 1.37 33.04 -9.40
N ASP A 57 1.03 34.10 -10.15
CA ASP A 57 0.24 35.22 -9.64
C ASP A 57 -1.22 34.86 -9.34
N ASP A 58 -1.75 33.82 -9.99
CA ASP A 58 -3.09 33.28 -9.75
C ASP A 58 -3.16 32.35 -8.51
N ILE A 59 -2.02 32.02 -7.89
CA ILE A 59 -1.92 31.23 -6.67
C ILE A 59 -1.29 32.12 -5.58
N PRO A 60 -2.07 32.78 -4.72
CA PRO A 60 -1.60 33.88 -3.86
C PRO A 60 -0.44 33.54 -2.91
N THR A 61 -0.36 32.29 -2.46
CA THR A 61 0.69 31.82 -1.54
C THR A 61 1.91 31.22 -2.25
N SER A 62 1.92 31.24 -3.59
CA SER A 62 3.02 30.71 -4.41
C SER A 62 4.32 31.49 -4.19
N MET A 63 5.38 30.74 -3.91
CA MET A 63 6.74 31.21 -3.76
C MET A 63 7.64 30.42 -4.72
N LYS A 64 8.52 31.13 -5.41
CA LYS A 64 9.53 30.48 -6.24
C LYS A 64 10.52 29.72 -5.36
N TYR A 65 10.69 28.44 -5.62
CA TYR A 65 11.72 27.61 -5.01
C TYR A 65 13.10 28.08 -5.50
N PRO A 66 14.10 28.21 -4.62
CA PRO A 66 15.41 28.76 -4.97
C PRO A 66 16.27 27.73 -5.74
N MET A 67 15.80 27.26 -6.89
CA MET A 67 16.42 26.19 -7.68
C MET A 67 17.87 26.52 -8.05
N ASP A 68 18.12 27.74 -8.52
CA ASP A 68 19.46 28.18 -8.94
C ASP A 68 20.49 28.07 -7.80
N ILE A 69 20.07 28.40 -6.57
CA ILE A 69 20.92 28.28 -5.38
C ILE A 69 21.15 26.80 -5.06
N ILE A 70 20.08 26.01 -4.97
CA ILE A 70 20.16 24.60 -4.56
C ILE A 70 21.01 23.79 -5.54
N THR A 71 20.76 23.96 -6.84
CA THR A 71 21.46 23.25 -7.90
C THR A 71 22.89 23.76 -8.16
N GLY A 72 23.18 25.01 -7.79
CA GLY A 72 24.53 25.60 -7.89
C GLY A 72 25.45 25.22 -6.74
N LEU A 73 24.90 24.96 -5.55
CA LEU A 73 25.67 24.61 -4.35
C LEU A 73 25.72 23.10 -4.07
N TYR A 74 24.69 22.36 -4.49
CA TYR A 74 24.53 20.97 -4.13
C TYR A 74 24.29 20.10 -5.36
N ARG A 75 24.44 18.79 -5.17
CA ARG A 75 24.17 17.83 -6.24
C ARG A 75 22.71 17.90 -6.63
N GLN A 76 22.45 17.97 -7.94
CA GLN A 76 21.10 17.87 -8.51
C GLN A 76 20.59 16.43 -8.42
N TYR A 77 20.18 16.03 -7.22
CA TYR A 77 19.60 14.71 -6.98
C TYR A 77 18.24 14.85 -6.35
N HIS A 78 17.25 15.16 -7.20
CA HIS A 78 15.88 15.38 -6.80
C HIS A 78 14.95 14.52 -7.66
N THR A 79 14.37 13.48 -7.05
CA THR A 79 13.47 12.55 -7.73
C THR A 79 12.04 12.64 -7.20
N SER A 80 11.80 13.45 -6.16
CA SER A 80 10.47 13.69 -5.58
C SER A 80 10.38 15.06 -4.92
N SER A 81 9.16 15.57 -4.70
CA SER A 81 8.93 16.82 -3.94
C SER A 81 9.57 16.82 -2.55
N LEU A 82 9.67 15.64 -1.91
CA LEU A 82 10.33 15.48 -0.60
C LEU A 82 11.82 15.85 -0.65
N THR A 83 12.52 15.50 -1.74
CA THR A 83 13.95 15.83 -1.85
C THR A 83 14.21 17.33 -1.97
N TYR A 84 13.27 18.09 -2.56
CA TYR A 84 13.35 19.56 -2.59
C TYR A 84 13.15 20.17 -1.20
N LEU A 85 12.24 19.61 -0.40
CA LEU A 85 12.05 20.00 1.00
C LEU A 85 13.33 19.76 1.81
N LEU A 86 13.89 18.56 1.73
CA LEU A 86 15.12 18.21 2.45
C LEU A 86 16.30 19.09 2.05
N ALA A 87 16.45 19.37 0.75
CA ALA A 87 17.49 20.25 0.26
C ALA A 87 17.34 21.70 0.76
N LEU A 88 16.12 22.21 0.84
CA LEU A 88 15.86 23.55 1.40
C LEU A 88 16.16 23.58 2.90
N ALA A 89 15.77 22.54 3.64
CA ALA A 89 16.08 22.42 5.07
C ALA A 89 17.59 22.34 5.33
N TYR A 90 18.30 21.54 4.53
CA TYR A 90 19.76 21.44 4.56
C TYR A 90 20.44 22.76 4.24
N HIS A 91 20.01 23.44 3.18
CA HIS A 91 20.52 24.75 2.82
C HIS A 91 20.30 25.79 3.93
N SER A 92 19.11 25.82 4.52
CA SER A 92 18.80 26.65 5.68
C SER A 92 19.74 26.33 6.84
N TYR A 93 20.04 25.07 7.10
CA TYR A 93 20.97 24.68 8.15
C TYR A 93 22.39 25.14 7.87
N CYS A 94 22.91 24.92 6.66
CA CYS A 94 24.25 25.39 6.28
C CYS A 94 24.42 26.90 6.38
N THR A 95 23.35 27.68 6.16
CA THR A 95 23.40 29.15 6.14
C THR A 95 23.08 29.78 7.49
N THR A 96 22.19 29.18 8.27
CA THR A 96 21.66 29.78 9.52
C THR A 96 21.92 28.95 10.78
N GLY A 97 22.45 27.74 10.64
CA GLY A 97 22.55 26.75 11.71
C GLY A 97 21.20 26.14 12.12
N LYS A 98 20.13 26.37 11.35
CA LYS A 98 18.77 25.88 11.66
C LYS A 98 18.05 25.35 10.41
N PRO A 99 17.26 24.28 10.53
CA PRO A 99 16.96 23.52 11.75
C PRO A 99 18.08 22.55 12.13
N GLY A 100 18.35 22.34 13.42
CA GLY A 100 19.32 21.32 13.86
C GLY A 100 18.75 19.89 13.91
N ARG A 101 17.43 19.74 13.80
CA ARG A 101 16.69 18.47 13.85
C ARG A 101 15.59 18.43 12.79
N VAL A 102 15.43 17.29 12.13
CA VAL A 102 14.39 17.03 11.14
C VAL A 102 13.75 15.68 11.43
N GLU A 103 12.42 15.64 11.37
CA GLU A 103 11.64 14.43 11.65
C GLU A 103 10.73 14.15 10.46
N LEU A 104 10.72 12.91 9.97
CA LEU A 104 10.04 12.53 8.74
C LEU A 104 8.85 11.61 9.02
N TYR A 105 7.62 12.12 8.94
CA TYR A 105 6.41 11.35 9.20
C TYR A 105 5.57 11.12 7.94
N GLY A 106 4.86 9.99 7.89
CA GLY A 106 3.90 9.69 6.82
C GLY A 106 4.54 9.38 5.46
N ILE A 107 5.85 9.13 5.42
CA ILE A 107 6.59 8.84 4.20
C ILE A 107 6.74 7.32 4.05
N HIS A 108 5.95 6.73 3.16
CA HIS A 108 5.95 5.30 2.90
C HIS A 108 6.60 4.98 1.54
N MET A 109 7.91 4.72 1.53
CA MET A 109 8.69 4.45 0.31
C MET A 109 8.96 2.96 0.08
N ALA A 110 8.02 2.09 0.45
CA ALA A 110 8.18 0.64 0.33
C ALA A 110 7.63 0.05 -0.99
N ALA A 111 6.89 0.85 -1.76
CA ALA A 111 6.24 0.40 -3.00
C ALA A 111 7.25 0.27 -4.15
N ARG A 112 6.96 -0.67 -5.06
CA ARG A 112 7.97 -1.30 -5.93
C ARG A 112 8.41 -0.51 -7.16
N GLU A 113 7.65 0.41 -7.70
CA GLU A 113 8.01 1.00 -9.00
C GLU A 113 8.35 2.47 -8.83
N GLU A 114 7.37 3.32 -8.55
CA GLU A 114 7.58 4.75 -8.42
C GLU A 114 8.51 5.13 -7.25
N TYR A 115 8.36 4.47 -6.11
CA TYR A 115 9.10 4.83 -4.90
C TYR A 115 10.52 4.24 -4.84
N GLN A 116 10.83 3.22 -5.65
CA GLN A 116 12.19 2.66 -5.72
C GLN A 116 13.18 3.68 -6.27
N ASP A 117 12.77 4.49 -7.25
CA ASP A 117 13.62 5.54 -7.83
C ASP A 117 13.66 6.79 -6.94
N GLN A 118 12.63 7.01 -6.13
CA GLN A 118 12.56 8.16 -5.23
C GLN A 118 13.39 7.99 -3.96
N ARG A 119 13.41 6.77 -3.41
CA ARG A 119 14.06 6.45 -2.13
C ARG A 119 15.57 6.77 -2.10
N PRO A 120 16.38 6.40 -3.10
CA PRO A 120 17.82 6.68 -3.09
C PRO A 120 18.17 8.15 -2.96
N ALA A 121 17.38 9.05 -3.58
CA ALA A 121 17.61 10.48 -3.46
C ALA A 121 17.26 11.01 -2.06
N VAL A 122 16.21 10.49 -1.44
CA VAL A 122 15.85 10.82 -0.05
C VAL A 122 16.94 10.38 0.91
N GLU A 123 17.41 9.14 0.79
CA GLU A 123 18.49 8.61 1.64
C GLU A 123 19.80 9.39 1.46
N TYR A 124 20.11 9.84 0.23
CA TYR A 124 21.23 10.73 -0.04
C TYR A 124 21.14 12.04 0.75
N TRP A 125 19.99 12.71 0.71
CA TRP A 125 19.80 13.97 1.42
C TRP A 125 19.85 13.79 2.94
N ILE A 126 19.27 12.70 3.46
CA ILE A 126 19.37 12.39 4.89
C ILE A 126 20.84 12.20 5.29
N GLY A 127 21.62 11.44 4.51
CA GLY A 127 23.04 11.24 4.76
C GLY A 127 23.85 12.55 4.74
N LEU A 128 23.53 13.48 3.83
CA LEU A 128 24.14 14.81 3.82
C LEU A 128 23.82 15.62 5.09
N MET A 129 22.57 15.58 5.54
CA MET A 129 22.11 16.29 6.73
C MET A 129 22.78 15.75 8.00
N GLU A 130 22.80 14.43 8.18
CA GLU A 130 23.49 13.79 9.30
C GLU A 130 25.00 14.07 9.26
N GLY A 131 25.61 13.99 8.07
CA GLY A 131 27.03 14.30 7.87
C GLY A 131 27.40 15.75 8.19
N ALA A 132 26.45 16.68 8.10
CA ALA A 132 26.64 18.07 8.51
C ALA A 132 26.37 18.33 10.00
N GLY A 133 25.94 17.33 10.76
CA GLY A 133 25.63 17.45 12.18
C GLY A 133 24.17 17.76 12.51
N MET A 134 23.25 17.62 11.56
CA MET A 134 21.81 17.65 11.84
C MET A 134 21.36 16.31 12.42
N THR A 135 20.39 16.32 13.32
CA THR A 135 19.70 15.11 13.79
C THR A 135 18.54 14.80 12.86
N VAL A 136 18.52 13.61 12.25
CA VAL A 136 17.36 13.15 11.47
C VAL A 136 16.70 11.99 12.20
N GLU A 137 15.40 12.11 12.49
CA GLU A 137 14.62 11.05 13.13
C GLU A 137 13.58 10.49 12.17
N LEU A 138 13.53 9.15 12.13
CA LEU A 138 12.58 8.38 11.34
C LEU A 138 11.65 7.62 12.30
N PRO A 139 10.35 7.48 11.99
CA PRO A 139 9.43 6.71 12.81
C PRO A 139 9.76 5.22 12.75
N ASP A 140 9.51 4.52 13.86
CA ASP A 140 9.64 3.07 13.94
C ASP A 140 8.82 2.38 12.86
N GLY A 141 9.40 1.35 12.24
CA GLY A 141 8.78 0.62 11.12
C GLY A 141 8.88 1.32 9.76
N GLY A 142 9.51 2.50 9.69
CA GLY A 142 9.86 3.14 8.41
C GLY A 142 10.83 2.30 7.58
N VAL A 143 10.78 2.47 6.25
CA VAL A 143 11.67 1.75 5.31
C VAL A 143 12.90 2.54 4.89
N LEU A 144 12.97 3.84 5.19
CA LEU A 144 14.12 4.68 4.87
C LEU A 144 15.33 4.29 5.73
N LEU A 145 16.52 4.32 5.14
CA LEU A 145 17.78 3.92 5.79
C LEU A 145 17.78 2.48 6.35
N THR A 146 16.87 1.63 5.88
CA THR A 146 16.84 0.22 6.25
C THR A 146 17.56 -0.62 5.20
N GLY A 147 18.49 -1.46 5.66
CA GLY A 147 19.15 -2.46 4.84
C GLY A 147 18.56 -3.86 5.05
N ASN A 148 18.79 -4.76 4.11
CA ASN A 148 18.45 -6.19 4.23
C ASN A 148 19.41 -6.96 5.17
N GLY A 149 19.87 -6.27 6.20
CA GLY A 149 20.95 -6.64 7.10
C GLY A 149 22.33 -6.20 6.62
N LEU A 150 23.30 -6.28 7.53
CA LEU A 150 24.70 -5.96 7.26
C LEU A 150 25.29 -6.91 6.22
N TYR A 151 25.82 -6.32 5.14
CA TYR A 151 26.44 -7.09 4.07
C TYR A 151 27.61 -7.92 4.59
N GLY A 152 27.67 -9.20 4.22
CA GLY A 152 28.72 -10.13 4.64
C GLY A 152 28.58 -10.69 6.05
N LEU A 153 27.81 -10.07 6.94
CA LEU A 153 27.66 -10.52 8.33
C LEU A 153 26.34 -11.26 8.55
N GLU A 154 25.22 -10.60 8.30
CA GLU A 154 23.91 -11.10 8.71
C GLU A 154 23.28 -12.03 7.67
N ARG A 155 23.62 -11.84 6.38
CA ARG A 155 23.10 -12.70 5.30
C ARG A 155 23.66 -14.12 5.33
N TYR A 156 24.83 -14.32 5.94
CA TYR A 156 25.48 -15.62 6.04
C TYR A 156 25.27 -16.32 7.37
N ASN A 157 24.49 -15.73 8.29
CA ASN A 157 24.11 -16.39 9.52
C ASN A 157 23.09 -17.51 9.20
N PRO A 158 23.43 -18.81 9.40
CA PRO A 158 22.54 -19.92 9.06
C PRO A 158 21.20 -19.88 9.80
N ILE A 159 21.19 -19.33 11.03
CA ILE A 159 19.98 -19.17 11.83
C ILE A 159 19.05 -18.14 11.18
N CYS A 160 19.59 -17.00 10.74
CA CYS A 160 18.81 -15.99 10.04
C CYS A 160 18.24 -16.52 8.72
N TRP A 161 18.99 -17.36 8.02
CA TRP A 161 18.51 -18.01 6.80
C TRP A 161 17.36 -18.98 7.09
N ASP A 162 17.50 -19.88 8.06
CA ASP A 162 16.45 -20.83 8.45
C ASP A 162 15.18 -20.09 8.95
N MET A 163 15.35 -19.05 9.77
CA MET A 163 14.23 -18.22 10.22
C MET A 163 13.49 -17.54 9.06
N ARG A 164 14.21 -17.01 8.06
CA ARG A 164 13.58 -16.42 6.87
C ARG A 164 12.82 -17.45 6.04
N GLN A 165 13.35 -18.66 5.88
CA GLN A 165 12.67 -19.75 5.18
C GLN A 165 11.38 -20.14 5.90
N ARG A 166 11.44 -20.32 7.22
CA ARG A 166 10.25 -20.60 8.04
C ARG A 166 9.21 -19.49 7.97
N MET A 167 9.64 -18.24 8.05
CA MET A 167 8.74 -17.08 7.93
C MET A 167 8.06 -17.04 6.55
N SER A 168 8.80 -17.32 5.47
CA SER A 168 8.23 -17.42 4.12
C SER A 168 7.20 -18.55 4.01
N ALA A 169 7.51 -19.74 4.55
CA ALA A 169 6.60 -20.87 4.54
C ALA A 169 5.31 -20.58 5.33
N LEU A 170 5.42 -19.94 6.51
CA LEU A 170 4.28 -19.51 7.31
C LEU A 170 3.44 -18.44 6.59
N GLN A 171 4.08 -17.49 5.91
CA GLN A 171 3.39 -16.47 5.14
C GLN A 171 2.60 -17.07 3.97
N MET A 172 3.18 -18.05 3.27
CA MET A 172 2.49 -18.81 2.22
C MET A 172 1.28 -19.56 2.79
N GLY A 173 1.46 -20.31 3.88
CA GLY A 173 0.35 -21.01 4.53
C GLY A 173 -0.77 -20.08 5.02
N LEU A 174 -0.42 -18.88 5.51
CA LEU A 174 -1.41 -17.86 5.88
C LEU A 174 -2.20 -17.38 4.67
N ASN A 175 -1.53 -17.09 3.55
CA ASN A 175 -2.19 -16.64 2.32
C ASN A 175 -3.12 -17.73 1.76
N ASP A 176 -2.71 -19.00 1.82
CA ASP A 176 -3.54 -20.13 1.41
C ASP A 176 -4.79 -20.25 2.29
N ALA A 177 -4.63 -20.13 3.61
CA ALA A 177 -5.75 -20.15 4.56
C ALA A 177 -6.73 -18.98 4.31
N VAL A 178 -6.22 -17.76 4.09
CA VAL A 178 -7.04 -16.59 3.75
C VAL A 178 -7.81 -16.82 2.45
N THR A 179 -7.17 -17.41 1.44
CA THR A 179 -7.80 -17.74 0.17
C THR A 179 -8.91 -18.79 0.36
N ALA A 180 -8.66 -19.82 1.18
CA ALA A 180 -9.66 -20.82 1.52
C ALA A 180 -10.87 -20.22 2.26
N ILE A 181 -10.64 -19.30 3.20
CA ILE A 181 -11.73 -18.57 3.89
C ILE A 181 -12.58 -17.83 2.87
N LYS A 182 -11.97 -17.07 1.96
CA LYS A 182 -12.69 -16.33 0.91
C LYS A 182 -13.52 -17.23 0.00
N GLN A 183 -13.01 -18.43 -0.32
CA GLN A 183 -13.78 -19.42 -1.07
C GLN A 183 -14.99 -19.94 -0.29
N LYS A 184 -14.86 -20.17 1.02
CA LYS A 184 -15.97 -20.58 1.88
C LYS A 184 -17.02 -19.49 2.03
N GLU A 185 -16.64 -18.23 2.14
CA GLU A 185 -17.56 -17.09 2.14
C GLU A 185 -18.36 -17.01 0.84
N LEU A 186 -17.71 -17.20 -0.32
CA LEU A 186 -18.39 -17.26 -1.61
C LEU A 186 -19.39 -18.43 -1.68
N GLN A 187 -19.01 -19.60 -1.17
CA GLN A 187 -19.91 -20.75 -1.11
C GLN A 187 -21.11 -20.49 -0.19
N GLN A 188 -20.89 -19.84 0.96
CA GLN A 188 -21.98 -19.43 1.86
C GLN A 188 -22.95 -18.48 1.16
N ALA A 189 -22.45 -17.49 0.43
CA ALA A 189 -23.28 -16.56 -0.32
C ALA A 189 -24.12 -17.26 -1.41
N ARG A 190 -23.54 -18.25 -2.12
CA ARG A 190 -24.25 -19.09 -3.09
C ARG A 190 -25.38 -19.90 -2.44
N ASN A 191 -25.07 -20.58 -1.33
CA ASN A 191 -26.06 -21.37 -0.59
C ASN A 191 -27.20 -20.48 -0.09
N TRP A 192 -26.89 -19.29 0.41
CA TRP A 192 -27.88 -18.32 0.85
C TRP A 192 -28.79 -17.84 -0.29
N GLY A 193 -28.23 -17.61 -1.48
CA GLY A 193 -29.01 -17.32 -2.69
C GLY A 193 -29.98 -18.44 -3.05
N ALA A 194 -29.51 -19.68 -3.05
CA ALA A 194 -30.35 -20.86 -3.33
C ALA A 194 -31.47 -21.04 -2.28
N ILE A 195 -31.18 -20.83 -0.99
CA ILE A 195 -32.20 -20.86 0.07
C ILE A 195 -33.29 -19.81 -0.19
N LYS A 196 -32.90 -18.57 -0.52
CA LYS A 196 -33.86 -17.50 -0.81
C LYS A 196 -34.71 -17.79 -2.05
N GLU A 197 -34.12 -18.38 -3.08
CA GLU A 197 -34.84 -18.81 -4.27
C GLU A 197 -35.87 -19.89 -3.93
N LEU A 198 -35.47 -20.91 -3.17
CA LEU A 198 -36.38 -21.97 -2.72
C LEU A 198 -37.49 -21.43 -1.83
N ASP A 199 -37.19 -20.50 -0.93
CA ASP A 199 -38.18 -19.85 -0.06
C ASP A 199 -39.22 -19.06 -0.87
N HIS A 200 -38.77 -18.33 -1.91
CA HIS A 200 -39.66 -17.65 -2.85
C HIS A 200 -40.59 -18.62 -3.59
N TRP A 201 -40.06 -19.73 -4.09
CA TRP A 201 -40.87 -20.75 -4.77
C TRP A 201 -41.84 -21.45 -3.82
N LEU A 202 -41.40 -21.75 -2.59
CA LEU A 202 -42.23 -22.34 -1.55
C LEU A 202 -43.43 -21.44 -1.23
N LEU A 203 -43.21 -20.13 -1.07
CA LEU A 203 -44.27 -19.15 -0.82
C LEU A 203 -45.29 -19.11 -1.97
N LYS A 204 -44.83 -19.16 -3.23
CA LYS A 204 -45.72 -19.21 -4.40
C LYS A 204 -46.59 -20.47 -4.43
N VAL A 205 -46.01 -21.62 -4.12
CA VAL A 205 -46.74 -22.89 -4.03
C VAL A 205 -47.78 -22.84 -2.91
N GLN A 206 -47.40 -22.34 -1.73
CA GLN A 206 -48.32 -22.21 -0.58
C GLN A 206 -49.51 -21.29 -0.85
N ARG A 207 -49.32 -20.24 -1.68
CA ARG A 207 -50.39 -19.32 -2.09
C ARG A 207 -51.28 -19.86 -3.22
N GLY A 208 -50.98 -21.05 -3.74
CA GLY A 208 -51.70 -21.62 -4.89
C GLY A 208 -51.39 -20.91 -6.22
N GLU A 209 -50.37 -20.06 -6.27
CA GLU A 209 -49.94 -19.34 -7.47
C GLU A 209 -49.17 -20.25 -8.46
N TYR A 210 -48.83 -21.47 -8.03
CA TYR A 210 -48.10 -22.44 -8.83
C TYR A 210 -48.64 -23.86 -8.60
N SER A 211 -49.19 -24.49 -9.66
CA SER A 211 -49.80 -25.83 -9.62
C SER A 211 -49.07 -26.87 -10.48
N GLY A 212 -47.84 -26.56 -10.92
CA GLY A 212 -47.15 -27.27 -12.00
C GLY A 212 -46.45 -28.59 -11.65
N PHE A 213 -46.56 -29.10 -10.42
CA PHE A 213 -45.90 -30.36 -10.06
C PHE A 213 -46.74 -31.57 -10.49
N LYS A 214 -46.77 -31.88 -11.78
CA LYS A 214 -47.14 -33.21 -12.24
C LYS A 214 -46.01 -34.16 -11.80
N ARG A 215 -46.27 -35.03 -10.83
CA ARG A 215 -45.39 -36.18 -10.59
C ARG A 215 -45.56 -37.13 -11.78
N ASP A 216 -44.67 -37.02 -12.76
CA ASP A 216 -44.39 -38.16 -13.62
C ASP A 216 -43.59 -39.15 -12.76
N VAL A 217 -44.31 -40.03 -12.07
CA VAL A 217 -43.72 -41.23 -11.47
C VAL A 217 -43.36 -42.15 -12.63
N GLN A 218 -42.20 -41.92 -13.24
CA GLN A 218 -41.53 -43.00 -13.95
C GLN A 218 -40.93 -43.91 -12.86
N GLU A 219 -41.46 -45.13 -12.77
CA GLU A 219 -40.84 -46.23 -12.04
C GLU A 219 -39.48 -46.51 -12.69
N GLU A 220 -38.44 -45.79 -12.28
CA GLU A 220 -37.07 -46.24 -12.51
C GLU A 220 -36.84 -47.46 -11.61
N SER A 221 -36.85 -48.62 -12.26
CA SER A 221 -36.35 -49.87 -11.71
C SER A 221 -34.97 -49.63 -11.11
N THR A 222 -34.85 -49.76 -9.79
CA THR A 222 -33.59 -49.85 -9.07
C THR A 222 -32.80 -51.06 -9.58
N GLU A 223 -31.97 -50.89 -10.60
CA GLU A 223 -30.74 -51.67 -10.72
C GLU A 223 -29.79 -51.09 -9.68
N ALA A 224 -29.66 -51.80 -8.55
CA ALA A 224 -28.66 -51.52 -7.55
C ALA A 224 -27.28 -51.61 -8.19
N ALA A 225 -26.67 -50.46 -8.46
CA ALA A 225 -25.24 -50.39 -8.69
C ALA A 225 -24.56 -50.90 -7.41
N VAL A 226 -24.01 -52.11 -7.48
CA VAL A 226 -23.16 -52.68 -6.45
C VAL A 226 -21.95 -51.76 -6.35
N ILE A 227 -21.95 -50.92 -5.31
CA ILE A 227 -20.78 -50.15 -4.92
C ILE A 227 -19.82 -51.17 -4.32
N GLU A 228 -18.87 -51.65 -5.13
CA GLU A 228 -17.75 -52.47 -4.64
C GLU A 228 -17.05 -51.71 -3.50
N SER A 229 -16.74 -52.43 -2.43
CA SER A 229 -16.07 -51.82 -1.28
C SER A 229 -14.66 -51.38 -1.68
N PRO A 230 -14.09 -50.34 -1.03
CA PRO A 230 -12.72 -49.90 -1.30
C PRO A 230 -11.66 -51.02 -1.14
N GLU A 231 -11.96 -52.07 -0.37
CA GLU A 231 -11.09 -53.23 -0.18
C GLU A 231 -11.07 -54.16 -1.40
N GLU A 232 -12.18 -54.29 -2.13
CA GLU A 232 -12.29 -55.11 -3.34
C GLU A 232 -11.59 -54.47 -4.54
N GLN A 233 -11.64 -53.14 -4.67
CA GLN A 233 -10.87 -52.41 -5.69
C GLN A 233 -9.35 -52.53 -5.46
N ALA A 234 -8.89 -52.50 -4.21
CA ALA A 234 -7.47 -52.59 -3.86
C ALA A 234 -6.88 -53.99 -4.09
N ALA A 235 -7.68 -55.06 -4.01
CA ALA A 235 -7.24 -56.42 -4.30
C ALA A 235 -7.00 -56.63 -5.81
N ARG A 236 -7.83 -56.02 -6.65
CA ARG A 236 -7.79 -56.17 -8.11
C ARG A 236 -6.59 -55.45 -8.76
N GLU A 237 -6.15 -54.33 -8.19
CA GLU A 237 -4.94 -53.63 -8.64
C GLU A 237 -3.65 -54.39 -8.31
N LYS A 238 -3.65 -55.29 -7.32
CA LYS A 238 -2.49 -56.12 -6.96
C LYS A 238 -2.30 -57.35 -7.85
N GLU A 239 -3.37 -57.88 -8.45
CA GLU A 239 -3.29 -59.02 -9.38
C GLU A 239 -2.88 -58.63 -10.81
N GLY A 240 -2.99 -57.35 -11.19
CA GLY A 240 -2.58 -56.86 -12.51
C GLY A 240 -1.10 -56.47 -12.65
N ALA A 241 -0.31 -56.59 -11.58
CA ALA A 241 1.08 -56.12 -11.51
C ALA A 241 2.14 -57.25 -11.40
N LEU A 242 1.78 -58.48 -11.77
CA LEU A 242 2.69 -59.63 -11.87
C LEU A 242 2.91 -60.07 -13.32
#